data_AF-A0AA86VL40-F1
#
_entry.id   AF-A0AA86VL40-F1
#
_cell.length_a   1.000
_cell.length_b   1.000
_cell.length_c   1.000
_cell.angle_alpha   90.00
_cell.angle_beta   90.00
_cell.angle_gamma   90.00
#
_symmetry.space_group_name_H-M   'P 1'
#
loop_
_entity.id
_entity.type
_entity.pdbx_description
1 polymer ?
#
loop_
_entity_poly.entity_id
_entity_poly.type
_entity_poly.pdbx_seq_one_letter_code
_entity_poly.pdbx_strand_id
1 'polypeptide(L)'
;MHSRNHWGGSFEMSNSGEEVYNHTNEWDKAALLERYHPQSQDLDETLQSWVLERAENRKKTKYVDFGCIVMSHKALKWIFGSIFLTFLVIGLPIIITKSLPKHHSPPTPADNYTLALHKALLFFNAQKSGKLPKSNGIAWRGNSGLNDGNDTDVKGGLVGGYYDAGDNTKFHFPMAFAMTMLSWSVLEYKDKYMALNEYAHTRELIKWGTDYLLLTFNNSATKIDKIYAQVGGGLNGSSTPDDHYCWQRPEDMEYPRRTISIFQGPDLAGEMAAALASASIVFQDDAAYSKKLIKGAQTVFNFARDGGKRKAYSRGEPYIEPFYNSTGYYDEYMWGAAWLYYATGNNTYISLATNPSIFSNSKAYFLTPQFSVLSWNNKLPAAMLLLTRFRMLLNPGYPYEDMLKMYHNITSLTMCSYLQHYKVFNRTGGGLIQLNNGQPQSLQYVANAAFMASLFADYMQVVGVPGWSCGSTFFPISALKAFATSQVPSPFSLLVF
;
A
#
# COMPACT_ATOMS: atom_id res chain seq x y z
N MET A 1 19.02 -15.64 0.45
CA MET A 1 18.52 -15.05 -0.82
C MET A 1 17.54 -13.95 -0.45
N HIS A 2 17.93 -12.69 -0.60
CA HIS A 2 17.02 -11.57 -0.41
C HIS A 2 15.93 -11.65 -1.50
N SER A 3 14.66 -11.75 -1.08
CA SER A 3 13.52 -11.65 -1.99
C SER A 3 13.65 -10.33 -2.74
N ARG A 4 13.81 -10.38 -4.06
CA ARG A 4 13.64 -9.17 -4.87
C ARG A 4 12.22 -8.68 -4.61
N ASN A 5 12.03 -7.38 -4.37
CA ASN A 5 10.69 -6.84 -4.21
C ASN A 5 9.93 -6.97 -5.55
N HIS A 6 9.12 -8.02 -5.69
CA HIS A 6 8.34 -8.30 -6.89
C HIS A 6 7.18 -7.32 -7.08
N TRP A 7 6.85 -6.50 -6.08
CA TRP A 7 5.88 -5.43 -6.23
C TRP A 7 6.41 -4.29 -7.13
N GLY A 8 7.72 -4.02 -7.10
CA GLY A 8 8.34 -2.95 -7.89
C GLY A 8 8.19 -1.54 -7.31
N GLY A 9 7.55 -1.38 -6.14
CA GLY A 9 7.39 -0.09 -5.45
C GLY A 9 6.04 0.59 -5.69
N SER A 10 5.85 1.75 -5.06
CA SER A 10 4.70 2.66 -5.30
C SER A 10 4.88 3.38 -6.64
N PHE A 11 3.81 3.97 -7.18
CA PHE A 11 3.82 4.72 -8.43
C PHE A 11 4.78 5.92 -8.45
N GLU A 12 5.16 6.46 -7.30
CA GLU A 12 5.97 7.66 -7.21
C GLU A 12 7.47 7.33 -7.15
N MET A 13 8.09 7.20 -8.32
CA MET A 13 9.55 7.30 -8.47
C MET A 13 9.94 8.72 -8.91
N SER A 14 10.61 9.43 -7.98
CA SER A 14 11.39 10.68 -8.07
C SER A 14 10.80 11.90 -8.82
N ASN A 15 10.38 12.89 -8.03
CA ASN A 15 10.55 14.30 -8.41
C ASN A 15 11.25 15.13 -7.31
N SER A 16 12.08 14.47 -6.49
CA SER A 16 13.07 15.12 -5.63
C SER A 16 14.44 14.76 -6.19
N GLY A 17 15.12 15.75 -6.77
CA GLY A 17 16.48 15.60 -7.24
C GLY A 17 17.42 15.29 -6.07
N GLU A 18 17.77 14.02 -5.92
CA GLU A 18 18.99 13.58 -5.25
C GLU A 18 19.64 12.52 -6.15
N GLU A 19 20.56 12.99 -6.99
CA GLU A 19 21.47 12.15 -7.75
C GLU A 19 22.40 11.40 -6.79
N VAL A 20 22.08 10.14 -6.50
CA VAL A 20 23.05 9.21 -5.92
C VAL A 20 23.89 8.66 -7.07
N TYR A 21 24.99 9.37 -7.38
CA TYR A 21 26.02 8.89 -8.30
C TYR A 21 26.66 7.61 -7.73
N ASN A 22 26.40 6.47 -8.38
CA ASN A 22 27.15 5.25 -8.16
C ASN A 22 28.10 5.06 -9.35
N HIS A 23 29.38 5.34 -9.12
CA HIS A 23 30.43 5.36 -10.12
C HIS A 23 31.02 3.95 -10.28
N THR A 24 30.56 3.20 -11.28
CA THR A 24 31.30 2.05 -11.82
C THR A 24 30.98 1.93 -13.30
N ASN A 25 31.95 2.29 -14.15
CA ASN A 25 32.30 1.63 -15.41
C ASN A 25 33.36 2.47 -16.11
N GLU A 26 34.63 2.17 -15.81
CA GLU A 26 35.69 2.27 -16.81
C GLU A 26 35.31 1.38 -17.99
N TRP A 27 35.42 1.89 -19.21
CA TRP A 27 35.86 1.11 -20.37
C TRP A 27 36.38 2.05 -21.46
N ASP A 28 37.61 1.74 -21.85
CA ASP A 28 38.45 2.35 -22.88
C ASP A 28 37.76 2.61 -24.21
N LYS A 29 37.88 3.85 -24.70
CA LYS A 29 37.94 4.18 -26.13
C LYS A 29 38.69 5.48 -26.36
N ALA A 30 39.96 5.40 -26.73
CA ALA A 30 40.58 6.26 -27.76
C ALA A 30 42.06 5.88 -27.99
N ALA A 31 42.26 4.81 -28.74
CA ALA A 31 43.38 4.72 -29.66
C ALA A 31 42.85 5.11 -31.04
N LEU A 32 43.41 6.16 -31.65
CA LEU A 32 43.66 6.28 -33.10
C LEU A 32 44.27 7.66 -33.43
N LEU A 33 45.46 7.60 -34.03
CA LEU A 33 46.13 8.60 -34.89
C LEU A 33 46.73 9.82 -34.16
N GLU A 34 47.95 10.28 -34.39
CA GLU A 34 48.91 10.04 -35.49
C GLU A 34 50.32 10.48 -35.05
N ARG A 35 51.35 9.91 -35.69
CA ARG A 35 52.79 10.13 -35.44
C ARG A 35 53.37 10.86 -36.66
N TYR A 36 54.06 12.00 -36.50
CA TYR A 36 55.17 12.42 -37.37
C TYR A 36 56.03 13.52 -36.70
N HIS A 37 57.35 13.33 -36.73
CA HIS A 37 58.47 14.15 -36.19
C HIS A 37 59.10 15.01 -37.33
N PRO A 38 60.26 15.71 -37.17
CA PRO A 38 60.71 16.72 -36.17
C PRO A 38 61.41 17.96 -36.86
N GLN A 39 61.78 19.03 -36.12
CA GLN A 39 63.14 19.64 -36.06
C GLN A 39 63.23 21.09 -35.48
N SER A 40 64.32 21.27 -34.71
CA SER A 40 65.29 22.40 -34.65
C SER A 40 65.04 23.73 -33.92
N GLN A 41 66.01 23.99 -33.02
CA GLN A 41 66.75 25.24 -32.71
C GLN A 41 66.09 26.32 -31.84
N ASP A 42 66.57 26.57 -30.62
CA ASP A 42 67.77 27.35 -30.19
C ASP A 42 67.57 28.87 -30.27
N LEU A 43 67.55 29.56 -29.11
CA LEU A 43 68.32 30.77 -28.83
C LEU A 43 68.15 31.24 -27.37
N ASP A 44 69.27 31.26 -26.64
CA ASP A 44 69.81 32.27 -25.69
C ASP A 44 68.87 33.13 -24.83
N GLU A 45 68.96 33.02 -23.50
CA GLU A 45 69.95 33.69 -22.61
C GLU A 45 69.66 35.18 -22.35
N THR A 46 69.63 35.55 -21.06
CA THR A 46 70.48 36.58 -20.41
C THR A 46 69.78 37.12 -19.14
N LEU A 47 70.28 36.87 -17.93
CA LEU A 47 71.33 37.56 -17.12
C LEU A 47 70.65 38.14 -15.86
N GLN A 48 70.96 37.63 -14.63
CA GLN A 48 71.99 38.16 -13.71
C GLN A 48 71.75 39.64 -13.32
N SER A 49 71.89 40.14 -12.09
CA SER A 49 72.49 39.64 -10.85
C SER A 49 72.33 40.71 -9.74
N TRP A 50 72.18 40.23 -8.50
CA TRP A 50 72.87 40.67 -7.25
C TRP A 50 72.81 42.11 -6.67
N VAL A 51 72.33 42.15 -5.41
CA VAL A 51 72.93 42.73 -4.18
C VAL A 51 73.25 44.23 -4.08
N LEU A 52 72.67 44.89 -3.05
CA LEU A 52 73.42 45.68 -2.06
C LEU A 52 72.56 46.08 -0.84
N GLU A 53 73.20 45.95 0.31
CA GLU A 53 72.79 46.37 1.65
C GLU A 53 72.82 47.90 1.80
N ARG A 54 71.87 48.50 2.55
CA ARG A 54 72.06 49.85 3.10
C ARG A 54 71.31 50.06 4.43
N ALA A 55 72.13 50.52 5.38
CA ALA A 55 71.97 50.99 6.75
C ALA A 55 70.62 51.51 7.28
N GLU A 56 70.52 51.35 8.61
CA GLU A 56 69.50 51.72 9.60
C GLU A 56 68.77 53.06 9.44
N ASN A 57 67.51 53.09 9.90
CA ASN A 57 67.06 54.12 10.84
C ASN A 57 65.90 53.62 11.73
N ARG A 58 66.17 53.51 13.03
CA ARG A 58 65.24 53.05 14.07
C ARG A 58 64.12 54.07 14.31
N LYS A 59 62.84 53.64 14.26
CA LYS A 59 61.73 54.28 14.99
C LYS A 59 61.14 53.28 15.98
N LYS A 60 61.18 53.61 17.27
CA LYS A 60 60.70 52.79 18.39
C LYS A 60 59.18 52.52 18.24
N THR A 61 58.79 51.29 17.92
CA THR A 61 57.41 50.82 18.06
C THR A 61 57.21 50.19 19.44
N LYS A 62 56.17 50.62 20.16
CA LYS A 62 55.74 50.01 21.42
C LYS A 62 55.18 48.61 21.15
N TYR A 63 55.71 47.62 21.86
CA TYR A 63 55.24 46.24 21.86
C TYR A 63 54.44 45.96 23.14
N VAL A 64 53.46 45.05 23.07
CA VAL A 64 52.74 44.51 24.23
C VAL A 64 53.13 43.03 24.32
N ASP A 65 53.59 42.61 25.48
CA ASP A 65 54.16 41.28 25.71
C ASP A 65 53.11 40.36 26.32
N PHE A 66 52.78 39.29 25.60
CA PHE A 66 51.93 38.20 26.09
C PHE A 66 52.77 36.92 26.22
N GLY A 67 53.78 36.95 27.09
CA GLY A 67 54.42 35.78 27.71
C GLY A 67 55.24 34.84 26.81
N CYS A 68 54.94 34.73 25.51
CA CYS A 68 55.65 33.90 24.53
C CYS A 68 55.63 34.46 23.09
N ILE A 69 54.95 35.57 22.77
CA ILE A 69 54.91 36.15 21.40
C ILE A 69 54.91 37.68 21.47
N VAL A 70 55.92 38.32 20.85
CA VAL A 70 56.03 39.78 20.75
C VAL A 70 55.39 40.25 19.43
N MET A 71 54.19 40.83 19.50
CA MET A 71 53.48 41.38 18.34
C MET A 71 53.50 42.90 18.31
N SER A 72 53.66 43.50 17.12
CA SER A 72 53.57 44.95 16.96
C SER A 72 52.12 45.44 17.11
N HIS A 73 51.94 46.65 17.67
CA HIS A 73 50.62 47.28 17.84
C HIS A 73 49.81 47.38 16.53
N LYS A 74 50.49 47.46 15.38
CA LYS A 74 49.84 47.46 14.05
C LYS A 74 49.34 46.06 13.68
N ALA A 75 50.15 45.03 13.87
CA ALA A 75 49.76 43.64 13.59
C ALA A 75 48.58 43.21 14.47
N LEU A 76 48.60 43.58 15.76
CA LEU A 76 47.50 43.28 16.69
C LEU A 76 46.17 43.92 16.22
N LYS A 77 46.21 45.18 15.77
CA LYS A 77 45.02 45.88 15.22
C LYS A 77 44.49 45.21 13.95
N TRP A 78 45.37 44.74 13.06
CA TRP A 78 44.96 44.04 11.86
C TRP A 78 44.38 42.65 12.16
N ILE A 79 44.91 41.91 13.14
CA ILE A 79 44.35 40.62 13.56
C ILE A 79 42.98 40.79 14.22
N PHE A 80 42.83 41.72 15.17
CA PHE A 80 41.52 41.99 15.75
C PHE A 80 40.53 42.53 14.72
N GLY A 81 40.98 43.38 13.79
CA GLY A 81 40.17 43.85 12.67
C GLY A 81 39.73 42.72 11.74
N SER A 82 40.62 41.79 11.42
CA SER A 82 40.31 40.61 10.60
C SER A 82 39.31 39.69 11.30
N ILE A 83 39.52 39.38 12.58
CA ILE A 83 38.61 38.52 13.37
C ILE A 83 37.23 39.17 13.47
N PHE A 84 37.18 40.49 13.71
CA PHE A 84 35.92 41.24 13.77
C PHE A 84 35.20 41.26 12.42
N LEU A 85 35.93 41.40 11.31
CA LEU A 85 35.36 41.33 9.97
C LEU A 85 34.85 39.92 9.64
N THR A 86 35.60 38.87 10.00
CA THR A 86 35.15 37.47 9.84
C THR A 86 33.91 37.19 10.68
N PHE A 87 33.86 37.72 11.90
CA PHE A 87 32.67 37.61 12.75
C PHE A 87 31.46 38.34 12.15
N LEU A 88 31.64 39.53 11.57
CA LEU A 88 30.56 40.26 10.91
C LEU A 88 30.07 39.58 9.62
N VAL A 89 30.97 39.00 8.83
CA VAL A 89 30.64 38.40 7.53
C VAL A 89 30.12 36.96 7.66
N ILE A 90 30.57 36.20 8.67
CA ILE A 90 30.23 34.77 8.81
C ILE A 90 29.48 34.50 10.11
N GLY A 91 29.95 35.02 11.23
CA GLY A 91 29.34 34.77 12.55
C GLY A 91 27.95 35.41 12.68
N LEU A 92 27.83 36.68 12.31
CA LEU A 92 26.59 37.45 12.45
C LEU A 92 25.45 36.87 11.61
N PRO A 93 25.63 36.50 10.32
CA PRO A 93 24.56 35.89 9.52
C PRO A 93 24.14 34.52 10.05
N ILE A 94 25.07 33.71 10.58
CA ILE A 94 24.73 32.40 11.18
C ILE A 94 23.92 32.58 12.46
N ILE A 95 24.30 33.54 13.30
CA ILE A 95 23.54 33.85 14.53
C ILE A 95 22.16 34.37 14.16
N ILE A 96 22.04 35.29 13.21
CA ILE A 96 20.76 35.84 12.74
C ILE A 96 19.87 34.72 12.18
N THR A 97 20.39 33.87 11.29
CA THR A 97 19.62 32.75 10.71
C THR A 97 19.20 31.70 11.73
N LYS A 98 19.96 31.50 12.81
CA LYS A 98 19.59 30.57 13.90
C LYS A 98 18.68 31.21 14.98
N SER A 99 18.70 32.53 15.14
CA SER A 99 17.91 33.25 16.15
C SER A 99 16.60 33.83 15.63
N LEU A 100 16.43 33.92 14.30
CA LEU A 100 15.13 34.19 13.68
C LEU A 100 14.17 33.03 14.00
N PRO A 101 13.01 33.30 14.65
CA PRO A 101 12.01 32.27 14.85
C PRO A 101 11.60 31.74 13.48
N LYS A 102 11.82 30.44 13.26
CA LYS A 102 11.23 29.75 12.11
C LYS A 102 9.72 29.83 12.33
N HIS A 103 9.08 30.81 11.68
CA HIS A 103 7.64 30.78 11.51
C HIS A 103 7.35 29.53 10.68
N HIS A 104 7.07 28.42 11.37
CA HIS A 104 6.34 27.33 10.76
C HIS A 104 4.99 27.93 10.42
N SER A 105 4.77 28.15 9.12
CA SER A 105 3.44 28.42 8.62
C SER A 105 2.50 27.42 9.27
N PRO A 106 1.36 27.84 9.86
CA PRO A 106 0.40 26.90 10.39
C PRO A 106 0.07 25.89 9.28
N PRO A 107 -0.01 24.58 9.58
CA PRO A 107 -0.32 23.59 8.57
C PRO A 107 -1.62 24.01 7.89
N THR A 108 -1.60 24.03 6.56
CA THR A 108 -2.80 24.29 5.75
C THR A 108 -3.93 23.40 6.28
N PRO A 109 -5.15 23.92 6.48
CA PRO A 109 -6.28 23.10 6.87
C PRO A 109 -6.35 21.86 5.98
N ALA A 110 -6.47 20.69 6.61
CA ALA A 110 -6.54 19.42 5.91
C ALA A 110 -7.64 19.49 4.84
N ASP A 111 -7.34 19.06 3.62
CA ASP A 111 -8.36 19.04 2.57
C ASP A 111 -9.48 18.04 2.94
N ASN A 112 -10.63 18.17 2.29
CA ASN A 112 -11.78 17.34 2.62
C ASN A 112 -11.49 15.83 2.42
N TYR A 113 -10.56 15.45 1.53
CA TYR A 113 -10.14 14.06 1.32
C TYR A 113 -9.29 13.52 2.47
N THR A 114 -8.41 14.34 3.00
CA THR A 114 -7.58 14.03 4.18
C THR A 114 -8.47 13.80 5.39
N LEU A 115 -9.47 14.67 5.61
CA LEU A 115 -10.44 14.51 6.69
C LEU A 115 -11.28 13.25 6.51
N ALA A 116 -11.74 12.97 5.29
CA ALA A 116 -12.51 11.77 4.97
C ALA A 116 -11.69 10.49 5.21
N LEU A 117 -10.42 10.46 4.76
CA LEU A 117 -9.53 9.33 4.97
C LEU A 117 -9.26 9.09 6.46
N HIS A 118 -8.93 10.14 7.21
CA HIS A 118 -8.71 10.02 8.66
C HIS A 118 -9.93 9.40 9.36
N LYS A 119 -11.13 9.88 9.04
CA LYS A 119 -12.39 9.33 9.59
C LYS A 119 -12.64 7.88 9.15
N ALA A 120 -12.35 7.54 7.90
CA ALA A 120 -12.47 6.17 7.41
C ALA A 120 -11.52 5.21 8.14
N LEU A 121 -10.32 5.65 8.52
CA LEU A 121 -9.41 4.85 9.33
C LEU A 121 -9.87 4.76 10.79
N LEU A 122 -10.44 5.83 11.35
CA LEU A 122 -11.08 5.80 12.66
C LEU A 122 -12.28 4.82 12.73
N PHE A 123 -13.01 4.63 11.62
CA PHE A 123 -14.06 3.61 11.55
C PHE A 123 -13.51 2.21 11.84
N PHE A 124 -12.37 1.82 11.28
CA PHE A 124 -11.76 0.52 11.62
C PHE A 124 -11.41 0.43 13.12
N ASN A 125 -10.88 1.49 13.75
CA ASN A 125 -10.66 1.49 15.20
C ASN A 125 -11.94 1.29 16.00
N ALA A 126 -13.04 1.87 15.50
CA ALA A 126 -14.36 1.73 16.08
C ALA A 126 -14.98 0.35 15.86
N GLN A 127 -14.43 -0.47 14.94
CA GLN A 127 -14.85 -1.85 14.70
C GLN A 127 -13.97 -2.91 15.38
N LYS A 128 -12.82 -2.55 15.98
CA LYS A 128 -11.93 -3.53 16.64
C LYS A 128 -12.67 -4.30 17.73
N SER A 129 -12.53 -5.61 17.78
CA SER A 129 -13.02 -6.48 18.85
C SER A 129 -11.86 -7.02 19.68
N GLY A 130 -12.09 -7.41 20.93
CA GLY A 130 -11.06 -7.96 21.81
C GLY A 130 -10.55 -6.94 22.82
N LYS A 131 -9.30 -7.12 23.26
CA LYS A 131 -8.66 -6.22 24.23
C LYS A 131 -8.05 -5.02 23.51
N LEU A 132 -8.75 -3.88 23.56
CA LEU A 132 -8.34 -2.69 22.83
C LEU A 132 -7.06 -2.06 23.41
N PRO A 133 -6.15 -1.55 22.56
CA PRO A 133 -4.99 -0.81 23.02
C PRO A 133 -5.42 0.53 23.63
N LYS A 134 -4.65 1.05 24.60
CA LYS A 134 -4.88 2.38 25.18
C LYS A 134 -4.87 3.50 24.12
N SER A 135 -4.18 3.27 23.01
CA SER A 135 -4.06 4.19 21.87
C SER A 135 -5.16 4.03 20.81
N ASN A 136 -6.27 3.31 21.07
CA ASN A 136 -7.30 3.06 20.05
C ASN A 136 -7.98 4.34 19.49
N GLY A 137 -7.89 5.47 20.18
CA GLY A 137 -8.41 6.76 19.69
C GLY A 137 -9.93 6.90 19.70
N ILE A 138 -10.69 5.86 20.06
CA ILE A 138 -12.16 5.87 20.14
C ILE A 138 -12.60 5.77 21.60
N ALA A 139 -12.98 6.91 22.19
CA ALA A 139 -13.27 7.02 23.62
C ALA A 139 -14.49 6.22 24.11
N TRP A 140 -15.44 5.94 23.22
CA TRP A 140 -16.67 5.22 23.55
C TRP A 140 -16.58 3.70 23.32
N ARG A 141 -15.44 3.20 22.84
CA ARG A 141 -15.18 1.76 22.66
C ARG A 141 -14.36 1.21 23.82
N GLY A 142 -14.75 0.04 24.30
CA GLY A 142 -14.08 -0.71 25.36
C GLY A 142 -13.68 -2.13 24.93
N ASN A 143 -13.14 -2.89 25.88
CA ASN A 143 -12.81 -4.29 25.63
C ASN A 143 -14.09 -5.12 25.44
N SER A 144 -14.13 -5.95 24.41
CA SER A 144 -15.32 -6.74 24.07
C SER A 144 -14.94 -8.11 23.49
N GLY A 145 -15.86 -9.09 23.50
CA GLY A 145 -15.61 -10.41 22.90
C GLY A 145 -14.39 -11.14 23.49
N LEU A 146 -14.13 -10.99 24.79
CA LEU A 146 -12.92 -11.52 25.45
C LEU A 146 -12.93 -13.04 25.65
N ASN A 147 -14.09 -13.67 25.45
CA ASN A 147 -14.29 -15.11 25.54
C ASN A 147 -14.43 -15.78 24.16
N ASP A 148 -14.27 -15.00 23.09
CA ASP A 148 -14.38 -15.48 21.72
C ASP A 148 -13.39 -16.63 21.48
N GLY A 149 -13.88 -17.75 20.95
CA GLY A 149 -13.05 -18.93 20.69
C GLY A 149 -12.71 -19.78 21.92
N ASN A 150 -13.28 -19.54 23.10
CA ASN A 150 -13.09 -20.44 24.26
C ASN A 150 -13.65 -21.86 24.01
N ASP A 151 -14.51 -22.01 23.02
CA ASP A 151 -15.07 -23.28 22.53
C ASP A 151 -14.16 -23.98 21.48
N THR A 152 -12.91 -23.54 21.34
CA THR A 152 -11.97 -24.01 20.30
C THR A 152 -10.70 -24.67 20.85
N ASP A 153 -9.86 -25.20 19.97
CA ASP A 153 -8.53 -25.71 20.31
C ASP A 153 -7.44 -24.61 20.35
N VAL A 154 -7.81 -23.34 20.12
CA VAL A 154 -6.89 -22.21 20.10
C VAL A 154 -6.63 -21.72 21.52
N LYS A 155 -5.39 -21.92 22.00
CA LYS A 155 -4.98 -21.43 23.33
C LYS A 155 -5.08 -19.91 23.38
N GLY A 156 -5.91 -19.39 24.29
CA GLY A 156 -6.18 -17.95 24.43
C GLY A 156 -7.33 -17.43 23.57
N GLY A 157 -8.03 -18.33 22.85
CA GLY A 157 -9.22 -18.01 22.08
C GLY A 157 -8.95 -17.28 20.77
N LEU A 158 -10.04 -16.85 20.14
CA LEU A 158 -10.11 -16.04 18.93
C LEU A 158 -10.49 -14.59 19.30
N VAL A 159 -9.73 -14.03 20.24
CA VAL A 159 -9.91 -12.65 20.70
C VAL A 159 -9.15 -11.70 19.77
N GLY A 160 -9.79 -10.61 19.33
CA GLY A 160 -9.23 -9.69 18.33
C GLY A 160 -10.14 -9.53 17.10
N GLY A 161 -9.57 -9.01 16.02
CA GLY A 161 -10.26 -8.86 14.74
C GLY A 161 -11.23 -7.70 14.71
N TYR A 162 -12.09 -7.68 13.71
CA TYR A 162 -13.09 -6.62 13.50
C TYR A 162 -14.50 -7.20 13.61
N TYR A 163 -15.41 -6.41 14.16
CA TYR A 163 -16.84 -6.61 13.92
C TYR A 163 -17.17 -6.19 12.50
N ASP A 164 -18.08 -6.91 11.87
CA ASP A 164 -18.33 -6.80 10.44
C ASP A 164 -19.04 -5.49 10.07
N ALA A 165 -20.20 -5.23 10.66
CA ALA A 165 -21.02 -4.07 10.32
C ALA A 165 -21.55 -3.37 11.57
N GLY A 166 -22.86 -3.22 11.71
CA GLY A 166 -23.51 -2.73 12.93
C GLY A 166 -23.79 -3.84 13.96
N ASP A 167 -23.43 -5.07 13.63
CA ASP A 167 -23.55 -6.25 14.47
C ASP A 167 -22.22 -6.53 15.19
N ASN A 168 -22.19 -7.54 16.07
CA ASN A 168 -20.97 -7.95 16.78
C ASN A 168 -20.43 -9.29 16.25
N THR A 169 -20.85 -9.71 15.06
CA THR A 169 -20.36 -10.94 14.42
C THR A 169 -19.03 -10.68 13.72
N LYS A 170 -18.12 -11.65 13.79
CA LYS A 170 -16.85 -11.63 13.08
C LYS A 170 -16.96 -12.51 11.84
N PHE A 171 -17.40 -11.94 10.72
CA PHE A 171 -17.38 -12.64 9.43
C PHE A 171 -15.98 -12.57 8.83
N HIS A 172 -15.29 -13.71 8.70
CA HIS A 172 -13.87 -13.68 8.30
C HIS A 172 -13.67 -13.42 6.80
N PHE A 173 -14.67 -13.71 5.96
CA PHE A 173 -14.56 -13.52 4.52
C PHE A 173 -14.52 -12.03 4.11
N PRO A 174 -15.50 -11.19 4.49
CA PRO A 174 -15.43 -9.75 4.27
C PRO A 174 -14.28 -9.09 5.06
N MET A 175 -13.97 -9.56 6.27
CA MET A 175 -12.81 -9.05 7.03
C MET A 175 -11.49 -9.26 6.28
N ALA A 176 -11.26 -10.46 5.73
CA ALA A 176 -10.07 -10.74 4.94
C ALA A 176 -10.03 -9.85 3.68
N PHE A 177 -11.16 -9.70 3.00
CA PHE A 177 -11.28 -8.79 1.85
C PHE A 177 -10.91 -7.33 2.21
N ALA A 178 -11.42 -6.81 3.32
CA ALA A 178 -11.10 -5.47 3.79
C ALA A 178 -9.59 -5.30 4.05
N MET A 179 -8.95 -6.30 4.66
CA MET A 179 -7.50 -6.28 4.91
C MET A 179 -6.67 -6.36 3.63
N THR A 180 -7.11 -7.13 2.62
CA THR A 180 -6.46 -7.16 1.31
C THR A 180 -6.58 -5.81 0.60
N MET A 181 -7.77 -5.19 0.60
CA MET A 181 -8.00 -3.89 -0.03
C MET A 181 -7.24 -2.77 0.66
N LEU A 182 -7.22 -2.74 1.99
CA LEU A 182 -6.45 -1.75 2.75
C LEU A 182 -4.94 -1.91 2.50
N SER A 183 -4.45 -3.15 2.45
CA SER A 183 -3.06 -3.44 2.09
C SER A 183 -2.74 -2.99 0.67
N TRP A 184 -3.61 -3.29 -0.31
CA TRP A 184 -3.41 -2.86 -1.69
C TRP A 184 -3.36 -1.33 -1.82
N SER A 185 -4.27 -0.61 -1.16
CA SER A 185 -4.26 0.85 -1.14
C SER A 185 -2.94 1.42 -0.62
N VAL A 186 -2.44 0.89 0.50
CA VAL A 186 -1.16 1.32 1.09
C VAL A 186 0.03 0.98 0.19
N LEU A 187 -0.01 -0.15 -0.52
CA LEU A 187 1.06 -0.55 -1.44
C LEU A 187 1.16 0.38 -2.65
N GLU A 188 0.04 0.84 -3.18
CA GLU A 188 -0.01 1.72 -4.35
C GLU A 188 0.26 3.19 -3.97
N TYR A 189 -0.32 3.65 -2.85
CA TYR A 189 -0.32 5.06 -2.44
C TYR A 189 0.47 5.34 -1.16
N LYS A 190 1.52 4.55 -0.89
CA LYS A 190 2.36 4.66 0.31
C LYS A 190 2.74 6.10 0.65
N ASP A 191 3.24 6.85 -0.34
CA ASP A 191 3.76 8.21 -0.12
C ASP A 191 2.65 9.19 0.25
N LYS A 192 1.42 8.98 -0.24
CA LYS A 192 0.24 9.76 0.18
C LYS A 192 -0.12 9.47 1.64
N TYR A 193 -0.14 8.21 2.05
CA TYR A 193 -0.36 7.86 3.46
C TYR A 193 0.73 8.43 4.38
N MET A 194 1.99 8.49 3.91
CA MET A 194 3.08 9.12 4.66
C MET A 194 2.91 10.64 4.76
N ALA A 195 2.57 11.30 3.66
CA ALA A 195 2.33 12.75 3.63
C ALA A 195 1.17 13.17 4.55
N LEU A 196 0.15 12.31 4.68
CA LEU A 196 -1.00 12.53 5.56
C LEU A 196 -0.76 12.08 7.02
N ASN A 197 0.43 11.55 7.34
CA ASN A 197 0.76 10.96 8.64
C ASN A 197 -0.20 9.82 9.07
N GLU A 198 -0.79 9.12 8.10
CA GLU A 198 -1.72 8.00 8.32
C GLU A 198 -1.08 6.64 8.03
N TYR A 199 0.16 6.60 7.52
CA TYR A 199 0.83 5.35 7.18
C TYR A 199 1.00 4.40 8.37
N ALA A 200 1.50 4.89 9.50
CA ALA A 200 1.70 4.06 10.70
C ALA A 200 0.37 3.56 11.27
N HIS A 201 -0.64 4.43 11.30
CA HIS A 201 -1.98 4.10 11.76
C HIS A 201 -2.63 3.03 10.87
N THR A 202 -2.56 3.20 9.55
CA THR A 202 -3.11 2.23 8.59
C THR A 202 -2.42 0.88 8.70
N ARG A 203 -1.09 0.86 8.92
CA ARG A 203 -0.36 -0.38 9.23
C ARG A 203 -0.86 -1.02 10.53
N GLU A 204 -1.11 -0.26 11.59
CA GLU A 204 -1.68 -0.83 12.82
C GLU A 204 -3.02 -1.53 12.55
N LEU A 205 -3.89 -0.91 11.74
CA LEU A 205 -5.18 -1.47 11.36
C LEU A 205 -5.05 -2.78 10.56
N ILE A 206 -4.15 -2.80 9.56
CA ILE A 206 -3.86 -4.02 8.80
C ILE A 206 -3.33 -5.10 9.75
N LYS A 207 -2.36 -4.75 10.60
CA LYS A 207 -1.74 -5.67 11.56
C LYS A 207 -2.76 -6.28 12.51
N TRP A 208 -3.71 -5.49 13.01
CA TRP A 208 -4.78 -5.97 13.90
C TRP A 208 -5.64 -7.05 13.23
N GLY A 209 -6.00 -6.84 11.97
CA GLY A 209 -6.76 -7.82 11.19
C GLY A 209 -5.94 -9.07 10.86
N THR A 210 -4.70 -8.90 10.40
CA THR A 210 -3.86 -10.05 10.01
C THR A 210 -3.38 -10.87 11.20
N ASP A 211 -3.11 -10.25 12.35
CA ASP A 211 -2.84 -10.98 13.59
C ASP A 211 -4.03 -11.85 13.99
N TYR A 212 -5.24 -11.32 13.87
CA TYR A 212 -6.46 -12.08 14.13
C TYR A 212 -6.66 -13.22 13.11
N LEU A 213 -6.53 -12.96 11.81
CA LEU A 213 -6.66 -13.99 10.78
C LEU A 213 -5.66 -15.14 10.98
N LEU A 214 -4.46 -14.86 11.47
CA LEU A 214 -3.49 -15.90 11.81
C LEU A 214 -3.94 -16.79 12.98
N LEU A 215 -4.84 -16.34 13.85
CA LEU A 215 -5.40 -17.16 14.95
C LEU A 215 -6.46 -18.15 14.46
N THR A 216 -7.12 -17.89 13.32
CA THR A 216 -8.28 -18.66 12.86
C THR A 216 -7.89 -19.98 12.20
N PHE A 217 -6.61 -20.30 12.14
CA PHE A 217 -6.09 -21.59 11.68
C PHE A 217 -4.70 -21.85 12.29
N ASN A 218 -4.21 -23.08 12.20
CA ASN A 218 -2.85 -23.40 12.66
C ASN A 218 -1.79 -22.83 11.69
N ASN A 219 -1.45 -21.55 11.85
CA ASN A 219 -0.45 -20.85 11.03
C ASN A 219 0.98 -21.39 11.16
N SER A 220 1.25 -22.24 12.16
CA SER A 220 2.55 -22.87 12.35
C SER A 220 2.71 -24.15 11.54
N ALA A 221 1.60 -24.79 11.15
CA ALA A 221 1.60 -25.96 10.28
C ALA A 221 1.80 -25.60 8.80
N THR A 222 2.25 -26.57 8.01
CA THR A 222 2.36 -26.45 6.54
C THR A 222 1.11 -26.93 5.81
N LYS A 223 0.31 -27.78 6.47
CA LYS A 223 -1.00 -28.27 6.02
C LYS A 223 -1.97 -28.18 7.18
N ILE A 224 -3.19 -27.76 6.87
CA ILE A 224 -4.31 -27.67 7.82
C ILE A 224 -5.53 -28.38 7.23
N ASP A 225 -6.43 -28.81 8.10
CA ASP A 225 -7.69 -29.45 7.71
C ASP A 225 -8.93 -28.68 8.17
N LYS A 226 -8.74 -27.61 8.93
CA LYS A 226 -9.79 -26.80 9.52
C LYS A 226 -9.41 -25.33 9.51
N ILE A 227 -10.39 -24.48 9.26
CA ILE A 227 -10.34 -23.02 9.45
C ILE A 227 -11.54 -22.63 10.32
N TYR A 228 -11.33 -21.69 11.24
CA TYR A 228 -12.41 -20.99 11.93
C TYR A 228 -12.94 -19.90 10.99
N ALA A 229 -14.19 -20.02 10.57
CA ALA A 229 -14.78 -19.16 9.54
C ALA A 229 -15.52 -17.95 10.11
N GLN A 230 -15.98 -18.05 11.35
CA GLN A 230 -16.78 -17.02 12.00
C GLN A 230 -16.75 -17.18 13.52
N VAL A 231 -16.91 -16.06 14.23
CA VAL A 231 -17.21 -16.03 15.67
C VAL A 231 -18.44 -15.17 15.92
N GLY A 232 -19.39 -15.70 16.69
CA GLY A 232 -20.72 -15.10 16.84
C GLY A 232 -21.61 -15.41 15.65
N GLY A 233 -22.73 -14.70 15.55
CA GLY A 233 -23.71 -14.87 14.48
C GLY A 233 -25.13 -14.77 14.99
N GLY A 234 -26.04 -14.38 14.11
CA GLY A 234 -27.48 -14.45 14.32
C GLY A 234 -28.11 -15.51 13.43
N LEU A 235 -29.19 -16.15 13.90
CA LEU A 235 -30.02 -17.00 13.05
C LEU A 235 -31.19 -16.17 12.50
N ASN A 236 -31.35 -16.18 11.18
CA ASN A 236 -32.45 -15.45 10.55
C ASN A 236 -33.81 -15.93 11.06
N GLY A 237 -34.61 -15.01 11.61
CA GLY A 237 -35.93 -15.30 12.18
C GLY A 237 -35.91 -16.00 13.54
N SER A 238 -34.74 -16.13 14.18
CA SER A 238 -34.62 -16.66 15.54
C SER A 238 -35.12 -15.65 16.58
N SER A 239 -35.72 -16.18 17.66
CA SER A 239 -36.04 -15.42 18.88
C SER A 239 -35.13 -15.80 20.05
N THR A 240 -34.15 -16.68 19.82
CA THR A 240 -33.11 -16.99 20.80
C THR A 240 -32.15 -15.80 20.86
N PRO A 241 -31.78 -15.30 22.06
CA PRO A 241 -30.78 -14.24 22.19
C PRO A 241 -29.48 -14.58 21.46
N ASP A 242 -29.17 -13.77 20.45
CA ASP A 242 -28.01 -13.88 19.58
C ASP A 242 -27.62 -12.50 19.05
N ASP A 243 -26.65 -12.46 18.14
CA ASP A 243 -26.05 -11.23 17.64
C ASP A 243 -27.01 -10.29 16.91
N HIS A 244 -28.05 -10.84 16.25
CA HIS A 244 -29.02 -10.05 15.49
C HIS A 244 -30.34 -9.89 16.24
N TYR A 245 -30.59 -10.70 17.27
CA TYR A 245 -31.71 -10.51 18.19
C TYR A 245 -31.45 -9.41 19.22
N CYS A 246 -30.23 -9.29 19.74
CA CYS A 246 -29.89 -8.36 20.82
C CYS A 246 -29.27 -7.05 20.32
N TRP A 247 -29.98 -5.93 20.50
CA TRP A 247 -29.45 -4.60 20.22
C TRP A 247 -28.63 -4.06 21.40
N GLN A 248 -27.32 -4.33 21.42
CA GLN A 248 -26.45 -3.93 22.52
C GLN A 248 -25.03 -3.57 22.07
N ARG A 249 -24.32 -2.86 22.96
CA ARG A 249 -22.90 -2.56 22.74
C ARG A 249 -22.08 -3.85 22.77
N PRO A 250 -20.99 -3.95 21.98
CA PRO A 250 -20.13 -5.12 22.01
C PRO A 250 -19.57 -5.42 23.41
N GLU A 251 -19.37 -4.41 24.25
CA GLU A 251 -18.87 -4.52 25.62
C GLU A 251 -19.87 -5.18 26.58
N ASP A 252 -21.17 -5.18 26.24
CA ASP A 252 -22.25 -5.69 27.09
C ASP A 252 -22.80 -7.05 26.61
N MET A 253 -22.14 -7.70 25.66
CA MET A 253 -22.64 -8.97 25.10
C MET A 253 -22.68 -10.11 26.14
N GLU A 254 -23.89 -10.56 26.49
CA GLU A 254 -24.11 -11.71 27.38
C GLU A 254 -24.52 -13.01 26.67
N TYR A 255 -24.92 -12.94 25.39
CA TYR A 255 -25.32 -14.14 24.64
C TYR A 255 -24.12 -15.02 24.23
N PRO A 256 -24.32 -16.34 24.02
CA PRO A 256 -23.28 -17.22 23.53
C PRO A 256 -22.76 -16.81 22.15
N ARG A 257 -21.44 -16.67 22.01
CA ARG A 257 -20.77 -16.32 20.75
C ARG A 257 -20.05 -17.53 20.18
N ARG A 258 -20.82 -18.38 19.49
CA ARG A 258 -20.32 -19.65 18.94
C ARG A 258 -19.24 -19.42 17.89
N THR A 259 -18.21 -20.27 17.90
CA THR A 259 -17.24 -20.34 16.81
C THR A 259 -17.68 -21.36 15.76
N ILE A 260 -17.64 -20.97 14.49
CA ILE A 260 -17.96 -21.85 13.35
C ILE A 260 -16.66 -22.33 12.70
N SER A 261 -16.52 -23.64 12.58
CA SER A 261 -15.39 -24.28 11.91
C SER A 261 -15.81 -24.85 10.57
N ILE A 262 -14.96 -24.67 9.57
CA ILE A 262 -15.11 -25.27 8.24
C ILE A 262 -13.94 -26.19 7.94
N PHE A 263 -14.22 -27.26 7.19
CA PHE A 263 -13.23 -28.22 6.70
C PHE A 263 -13.05 -28.15 5.17
N GLN A 264 -13.89 -27.33 4.54
CA GLN A 264 -13.88 -26.99 3.11
C GLN A 264 -14.30 -25.52 2.99
N GLY A 265 -13.68 -24.77 2.09
CA GLY A 265 -13.94 -23.33 1.95
C GLY A 265 -12.81 -22.65 1.17
N PRO A 266 -12.66 -22.98 -0.11
CA PRO A 266 -11.56 -22.48 -0.93
C PRO A 266 -11.67 -20.98 -1.23
N ASP A 267 -12.88 -20.45 -1.22
CA ASP A 267 -13.23 -19.04 -1.26
C ASP A 267 -12.64 -18.29 -0.06
N LEU A 268 -13.09 -18.59 1.16
CA LEU A 268 -12.60 -17.94 2.38
C LEU A 268 -11.07 -18.11 2.51
N ALA A 269 -10.58 -19.32 2.30
CA ALA A 269 -9.15 -19.61 2.42
C ALA A 269 -8.31 -18.87 1.38
N GLY A 270 -8.81 -18.71 0.15
CA GLY A 270 -8.15 -17.95 -0.90
C GLY A 270 -8.09 -16.45 -0.60
N GLU A 271 -9.15 -15.88 -0.03
CA GLU A 271 -9.14 -14.47 0.39
C GLU A 271 -8.25 -14.22 1.62
N MET A 272 -8.26 -15.13 2.61
CA MET A 272 -7.32 -15.05 3.74
C MET A 272 -5.87 -15.13 3.27
N ALA A 273 -5.58 -15.95 2.25
CA ALA A 273 -4.26 -15.99 1.64
C ALA A 273 -3.88 -14.65 1.00
N ALA A 274 -4.81 -14.02 0.26
CA ALA A 274 -4.61 -12.71 -0.34
C ALA A 274 -4.35 -11.62 0.70
N ALA A 275 -5.11 -11.61 1.80
CA ALA A 275 -4.97 -10.67 2.90
C ALA A 275 -3.59 -10.77 3.56
N LEU A 276 -3.17 -11.99 3.90
CA LEU A 276 -1.87 -12.24 4.52
C LEU A 276 -0.71 -11.98 3.55
N ALA A 277 -0.85 -12.35 2.27
CA ALA A 277 0.19 -12.13 1.27
C ALA A 277 0.37 -10.64 0.96
N SER A 278 -0.69 -9.89 0.70
CA SER A 278 -0.62 -8.44 0.45
C SER A 278 -0.07 -7.68 1.66
N ALA A 279 -0.53 -8.01 2.88
CA ALA A 279 0.01 -7.42 4.11
C ALA A 279 1.50 -7.74 4.29
N SER A 280 1.97 -8.94 3.93
CA SER A 280 3.39 -9.28 4.06
C SER A 280 4.31 -8.35 3.26
N ILE A 281 3.81 -7.79 2.15
CA ILE A 281 4.52 -6.80 1.33
C ILE A 281 4.50 -5.43 2.03
N VAL A 282 3.37 -5.04 2.64
CA VAL A 282 3.25 -3.81 3.45
C VAL A 282 4.25 -3.81 4.60
N PHE A 283 4.46 -4.96 5.24
CA PHE A 283 5.39 -5.15 6.36
C PHE A 283 6.77 -5.69 5.96
N GLN A 284 7.19 -5.51 4.71
CA GLN A 284 8.49 -6.02 4.24
C GLN A 284 9.69 -5.48 5.06
N ASP A 285 9.55 -4.33 5.72
CA ASP A 285 10.52 -3.72 6.64
C ASP A 285 10.61 -4.46 7.98
N ASP A 286 9.57 -5.18 8.40
CA ASP A 286 9.59 -6.14 9.50
C ASP A 286 9.72 -7.56 8.94
N ALA A 287 10.95 -7.98 8.70
CA ALA A 287 11.24 -9.27 8.06
C ALA A 287 10.66 -10.48 8.82
N ALA A 288 10.59 -10.43 10.15
CA ALA A 288 10.06 -11.52 10.96
C ALA A 288 8.54 -11.61 10.80
N TYR A 289 7.84 -10.48 10.87
CA TYR A 289 6.40 -10.43 10.70
C TYR A 289 5.98 -10.74 9.25
N SER A 290 6.65 -10.15 8.26
CA SER A 290 6.42 -10.44 6.84
C SER A 290 6.57 -11.93 6.54
N LYS A 291 7.63 -12.58 7.03
CA LYS A 291 7.81 -14.04 6.86
C LYS A 291 6.72 -14.86 7.53
N LYS A 292 6.24 -14.44 8.71
CA LYS A 292 5.11 -15.09 9.40
C LYS A 292 3.83 -15.01 8.56
N LEU A 293 3.54 -13.84 7.99
CA LEU A 293 2.39 -13.62 7.12
C LEU A 293 2.48 -14.45 5.83
N ILE A 294 3.64 -14.46 5.16
CA ILE A 294 3.87 -15.30 3.97
C ILE A 294 3.63 -16.78 4.30
N LYS A 295 4.20 -17.28 5.40
CA LYS A 295 3.98 -18.67 5.81
C LYS A 295 2.49 -18.97 6.02
N GLY A 296 1.78 -18.09 6.74
CA GLY A 296 0.33 -18.23 6.94
C GLY A 296 -0.44 -18.23 5.62
N ALA A 297 -0.13 -17.30 4.72
CA ALA A 297 -0.74 -17.19 3.39
C ALA A 297 -0.55 -18.47 2.56
N GLN A 298 0.66 -19.03 2.55
CA GLN A 298 0.96 -20.28 1.85
C GLN A 298 0.19 -21.47 2.44
N THR A 299 0.14 -21.58 3.78
CA THR A 299 -0.58 -22.65 4.46
C THR A 299 -2.08 -22.62 4.17
N VAL A 300 -2.72 -21.45 4.27
CA VAL A 300 -4.16 -21.33 4.02
C VAL A 300 -4.50 -21.44 2.53
N PHE A 301 -3.62 -20.98 1.63
CA PHE A 301 -3.81 -21.19 0.20
C PHE A 301 -3.66 -22.67 -0.22
N ASN A 302 -2.77 -23.42 0.42
CA ASN A 302 -2.68 -24.86 0.22
C ASN A 302 -3.97 -25.57 0.63
N PHE A 303 -4.63 -25.14 1.72
CA PHE A 303 -5.97 -25.61 2.08
C PHE A 303 -7.00 -25.24 1.01
N ALA A 304 -6.97 -24.02 0.48
CA ALA A 304 -7.87 -23.58 -0.58
C ALA A 304 -7.72 -24.42 -1.85
N ARG A 305 -6.50 -24.81 -2.20
CA ARG A 305 -6.19 -25.56 -3.43
C ARG A 305 -6.32 -27.08 -3.29
N ASP A 306 -6.65 -27.59 -2.12
CA ASP A 306 -6.88 -29.02 -1.89
C ASP A 306 -8.07 -29.52 -2.74
N GLY A 307 -7.81 -30.51 -3.59
CA GLY A 307 -8.82 -31.08 -4.49
C GLY A 307 -10.02 -31.68 -3.75
N GLY A 308 -9.84 -32.14 -2.52
CA GLY A 308 -10.90 -32.69 -1.67
C GLY A 308 -11.74 -31.65 -0.93
N LYS A 309 -11.41 -30.35 -1.03
CA LYS A 309 -12.04 -29.28 -0.23
C LYS A 309 -12.81 -28.26 -1.06
N ARG A 310 -13.39 -28.68 -2.20
CA ARG A 310 -14.00 -27.82 -3.23
C ARG A 310 -15.48 -27.49 -2.99
N LYS A 311 -15.85 -27.15 -1.75
CA LYS A 311 -17.18 -26.68 -1.38
C LYS A 311 -17.07 -25.27 -0.81
N ALA A 312 -17.94 -24.37 -1.26
CA ALA A 312 -18.01 -23.00 -0.75
C ALA A 312 -18.19 -22.99 0.78
N TYR A 313 -17.51 -22.07 1.47
CA TYR A 313 -17.48 -22.05 2.93
C TYR A 313 -18.86 -21.82 3.56
N SER A 314 -19.72 -21.05 2.88
CA SER A 314 -21.06 -20.71 3.35
C SER A 314 -22.07 -21.83 3.16
N ARG A 315 -21.82 -22.78 2.26
CA ARG A 315 -22.87 -23.69 1.76
C ARG A 315 -23.38 -24.64 2.85
N GLY A 316 -24.65 -24.48 3.22
CA GLY A 316 -25.33 -25.26 4.25
C GLY A 316 -25.00 -24.82 5.67
N GLU A 317 -24.39 -23.65 5.84
CA GLU A 317 -24.09 -23.06 7.15
C GLU A 317 -25.08 -21.93 7.46
N PRO A 318 -26.12 -22.16 8.30
CA PRO A 318 -27.21 -21.22 8.50
C PRO A 318 -26.82 -19.89 9.16
N TYR A 319 -25.66 -19.83 9.82
CA TYR A 319 -25.15 -18.58 10.42
C TYR A 319 -24.30 -17.75 9.45
N ILE A 320 -23.98 -18.28 8.26
CA ILE A 320 -23.14 -17.61 7.24
C ILE A 320 -23.95 -17.36 5.97
N GLU A 321 -24.61 -18.40 5.44
CA GLU A 321 -25.26 -18.39 4.13
C GLU A 321 -26.28 -17.25 3.95
N PRO A 322 -27.11 -16.88 4.94
CA PRO A 322 -28.04 -15.77 4.78
C PRO A 322 -27.39 -14.38 4.68
N PHE A 323 -26.12 -14.25 5.08
CA PHE A 323 -25.43 -12.96 5.20
C PHE A 323 -24.32 -12.83 4.15
N TYR A 324 -23.34 -13.72 4.19
CA TYR A 324 -22.17 -13.72 3.34
C TYR A 324 -22.10 -15.01 2.51
N ASN A 325 -23.09 -15.19 1.62
CA ASN A 325 -23.10 -16.34 0.73
C ASN A 325 -22.01 -16.24 -0.35
N SER A 326 -21.14 -17.23 -0.42
CA SER A 326 -20.16 -17.34 -1.49
C SER A 326 -20.77 -17.93 -2.77
N THR A 327 -20.49 -17.28 -3.89
CA THR A 327 -20.99 -17.69 -5.22
C THR A 327 -19.99 -18.49 -6.04
N GLY A 328 -18.74 -18.59 -5.59
CA GLY A 328 -17.63 -19.19 -6.33
C GLY A 328 -16.32 -19.09 -5.54
N TYR A 329 -15.28 -19.74 -6.07
CA TYR A 329 -13.94 -19.71 -5.46
C TYR A 329 -12.80 -19.59 -6.49
N TYR A 330 -13.15 -19.54 -7.78
CA TYR A 330 -12.15 -19.52 -8.86
C TYR A 330 -11.51 -18.14 -8.99
N ASP A 331 -12.24 -17.10 -8.65
CA ASP A 331 -11.72 -15.74 -8.56
C ASP A 331 -10.78 -15.59 -7.35
N GLU A 332 -11.06 -16.21 -6.21
CA GLU A 332 -10.12 -16.25 -5.07
C GLU A 332 -8.86 -17.08 -5.38
N TYR A 333 -8.95 -18.12 -6.22
CA TYR A 333 -7.74 -18.79 -6.70
C TYR A 333 -6.85 -17.86 -7.52
N MET A 334 -7.43 -17.10 -8.45
CA MET A 334 -6.69 -16.15 -9.28
C MET A 334 -6.13 -15.00 -8.42
N TRP A 335 -6.96 -14.44 -7.55
CA TRP A 335 -6.63 -13.34 -6.64
C TRP A 335 -5.55 -13.71 -5.62
N GLY A 336 -5.75 -14.80 -4.87
CA GLY A 336 -4.79 -15.27 -3.88
C GLY A 336 -3.46 -15.70 -4.49
N ALA A 337 -3.48 -16.32 -5.67
CA ALA A 337 -2.26 -16.67 -6.40
C ALA A 337 -1.50 -15.42 -6.87
N ALA A 338 -2.19 -14.40 -7.38
CA ALA A 338 -1.53 -13.15 -7.80
C ALA A 338 -0.84 -12.46 -6.61
N TRP A 339 -1.49 -12.35 -5.46
CA TRP A 339 -0.88 -11.77 -4.25
C TRP A 339 0.28 -12.61 -3.70
N LEU A 340 0.15 -13.93 -3.68
CA LEU A 340 1.23 -14.83 -3.27
C LEU A 340 2.43 -14.74 -4.20
N TYR A 341 2.23 -14.55 -5.50
CA TYR A 341 3.32 -14.28 -6.43
C TYR A 341 4.04 -12.99 -6.05
N TYR A 342 3.30 -11.89 -5.85
CA TYR A 342 3.91 -10.62 -5.45
C TYR A 342 4.66 -10.70 -4.11
N ALA A 343 4.14 -11.47 -3.15
CA ALA A 343 4.76 -11.64 -1.84
C ALA A 343 6.02 -12.54 -1.87
N THR A 344 6.06 -13.55 -2.74
CA THR A 344 7.08 -14.62 -2.67
C THR A 344 8.03 -14.70 -3.86
N GLY A 345 7.64 -14.15 -5.01
CA GLY A 345 8.34 -14.36 -6.28
C GLY A 345 8.22 -15.77 -6.85
N ASN A 346 7.42 -16.65 -6.26
CA ASN A 346 7.33 -18.03 -6.70
C ASN A 346 6.49 -18.15 -7.97
N ASN A 347 7.14 -18.57 -9.06
CA ASN A 347 6.52 -18.68 -10.38
C ASN A 347 5.37 -19.70 -10.45
N THR A 348 5.24 -20.63 -9.49
CA THR A 348 4.09 -21.54 -9.44
C THR A 348 2.78 -20.78 -9.21
N TYR A 349 2.81 -19.69 -8.45
CA TYR A 349 1.63 -18.87 -8.18
C TYR A 349 1.22 -18.05 -9.39
N ILE A 350 2.14 -17.36 -10.07
CA ILE A 350 1.76 -16.62 -11.28
C ILE A 350 1.28 -17.57 -12.38
N SER A 351 1.90 -18.74 -12.54
CA SER A 351 1.45 -19.75 -13.50
C SER A 351 0.03 -20.26 -13.20
N LEU A 352 -0.37 -20.28 -11.92
CA LEU A 352 -1.74 -20.58 -11.51
C LEU A 352 -2.68 -19.40 -11.77
N ALA A 353 -2.26 -18.17 -11.44
CA ALA A 353 -3.04 -16.96 -11.63
C ALA A 353 -3.33 -16.69 -13.12
N THR A 354 -2.40 -17.07 -14.01
CA THR A 354 -2.56 -16.97 -15.47
C THR A 354 -2.99 -18.29 -16.10
N ASN A 355 -3.56 -19.23 -15.34
CA ASN A 355 -3.97 -20.52 -15.90
C ASN A 355 -5.30 -20.37 -16.69
N PRO A 356 -5.35 -20.76 -17.98
CA PRO A 356 -6.56 -20.61 -18.80
C PRO A 356 -7.79 -21.36 -18.25
N SER A 357 -7.59 -22.48 -17.56
CA SER A 357 -8.68 -23.24 -16.94
C SER A 357 -9.25 -22.52 -15.71
N ILE A 358 -8.42 -21.82 -14.92
CA ILE A 358 -8.91 -21.01 -13.79
C ILE A 358 -9.74 -19.85 -14.33
N PHE A 359 -9.23 -19.15 -15.34
CA PHE A 359 -9.95 -18.08 -16.01
C PHE A 359 -11.30 -18.55 -16.57
N SER A 360 -11.33 -19.66 -17.30
CA SER A 360 -12.55 -20.20 -17.90
C SER A 360 -13.60 -20.59 -16.85
N ASN A 361 -13.19 -21.29 -15.79
CA ASN A 361 -14.10 -21.72 -14.72
C ASN A 361 -14.61 -20.56 -13.87
N SER A 362 -13.87 -19.46 -13.82
CA SER A 362 -14.28 -18.24 -13.12
C SER A 362 -15.37 -17.45 -13.84
N LYS A 363 -15.80 -17.87 -15.03
CA LYS A 363 -16.82 -17.18 -15.86
C LYS A 363 -16.42 -15.76 -16.30
N ALA A 364 -15.14 -15.41 -16.18
CA ALA A 364 -14.62 -14.09 -16.57
C ALA A 364 -14.81 -13.76 -18.07
N TYR A 365 -14.95 -14.77 -18.95
CA TYR A 365 -15.24 -14.56 -20.38
C TYR A 365 -16.63 -13.97 -20.67
N PHE A 366 -17.62 -14.17 -19.79
CA PHE A 366 -18.99 -13.76 -20.08
C PHE A 366 -19.21 -12.24 -20.08
N LEU A 367 -18.23 -11.45 -19.60
CA LEU A 367 -18.24 -9.97 -19.64
C LEU A 367 -19.58 -9.34 -19.20
N THR A 368 -20.27 -9.98 -18.24
CA THR A 368 -21.54 -9.46 -17.73
C THR A 368 -21.29 -8.36 -16.71
N PRO A 369 -22.23 -7.40 -16.54
CA PRO A 369 -22.12 -6.36 -15.52
C PRO A 369 -21.80 -6.93 -14.13
N GLN A 370 -22.41 -8.06 -13.75
CA GLN A 370 -22.18 -8.72 -12.46
C GLN A 370 -20.70 -9.09 -12.22
N PHE A 371 -20.01 -9.65 -13.23
CA PHE A 371 -18.61 -10.07 -13.08
C PHE A 371 -17.63 -8.89 -13.15
N SER A 372 -18.06 -7.71 -13.60
CA SER A 372 -17.25 -6.50 -13.71
C SER A 372 -17.26 -5.62 -12.44
N VAL A 373 -18.01 -6.04 -11.41
CA VAL A 373 -18.16 -5.29 -10.14
C VAL A 373 -17.39 -5.99 -9.02
N LEU A 374 -16.39 -5.29 -8.47
CA LEU A 374 -15.58 -5.75 -7.34
C LEU A 374 -16.38 -5.75 -6.04
N SER A 375 -16.29 -6.84 -5.29
CA SER A 375 -16.87 -6.96 -3.95
C SER A 375 -16.16 -8.01 -3.11
N TRP A 376 -16.55 -8.13 -1.83
CA TRP A 376 -16.11 -9.21 -0.96
C TRP A 376 -16.42 -10.61 -1.50
N ASN A 377 -17.32 -10.77 -2.47
CA ASN A 377 -17.70 -12.07 -3.08
C ASN A 377 -17.17 -12.24 -4.52
N ASN A 378 -16.79 -11.16 -5.20
CA ASN A 378 -16.30 -11.22 -6.58
C ASN A 378 -15.01 -10.41 -6.72
N LYS A 379 -13.87 -11.10 -6.84
CA LYS A 379 -12.54 -10.51 -6.97
C LYS A 379 -12.06 -10.43 -8.41
N LEU A 380 -12.79 -10.96 -9.37
CA LEU A 380 -12.41 -11.00 -10.79
C LEU A 380 -11.86 -9.69 -11.35
N PRO A 381 -12.58 -8.55 -11.26
CA PRO A 381 -12.11 -7.32 -11.88
C PRO A 381 -10.83 -6.80 -11.20
N ALA A 382 -10.71 -6.95 -9.88
CA ALA A 382 -9.51 -6.60 -9.13
C ALA A 382 -8.31 -7.50 -9.48
N ALA A 383 -8.52 -8.81 -9.55
CA ALA A 383 -7.49 -9.78 -9.88
C ALA A 383 -6.96 -9.58 -11.32
N MET A 384 -7.84 -9.32 -12.28
CA MET A 384 -7.44 -8.99 -13.65
C MET A 384 -6.71 -7.64 -13.73
N LEU A 385 -7.12 -6.63 -12.96
CA LEU A 385 -6.42 -5.36 -12.86
C LEU A 385 -5.03 -5.52 -12.23
N LEU A 386 -4.90 -6.34 -11.20
CA LEU A 386 -3.63 -6.69 -10.56
C LEU A 386 -2.68 -7.45 -11.52
N LEU A 387 -3.21 -8.36 -12.33
CA LEU A 387 -2.43 -9.03 -13.38
C LEU A 387 -2.12 -8.10 -14.57
N THR A 388 -2.97 -7.11 -14.81
CA THR A 388 -2.70 -6.04 -15.78
C THR A 388 -1.55 -5.16 -15.32
N ARG A 389 -1.47 -4.84 -14.02
CA ARG A 389 -0.30 -4.19 -13.41
C ARG A 389 0.96 -5.01 -13.65
N PHE A 390 0.92 -6.32 -13.40
CA PHE A 390 2.04 -7.23 -13.65
C PHE A 390 2.53 -7.15 -15.10
N ARG A 391 1.60 -7.18 -16.06
CA ARG A 391 1.91 -7.03 -17.49
C ARG A 391 2.55 -5.68 -17.81
N MET A 392 1.94 -4.59 -17.36
CA MET A 392 2.33 -3.23 -17.74
C MET A 392 3.66 -2.81 -17.09
N LEU A 393 3.88 -3.17 -15.82
CA LEU A 393 5.05 -2.70 -15.07
C LEU A 393 6.23 -3.69 -15.10
N LEU A 394 5.97 -5.00 -15.05
CA LEU A 394 7.03 -6.00 -15.01
C LEU A 394 7.30 -6.67 -16.36
N ASN A 395 6.37 -6.57 -17.32
CA ASN A 395 6.49 -7.08 -18.69
C ASN A 395 7.18 -8.46 -18.79
N PRO A 396 6.60 -9.51 -18.18
CA PRO A 396 7.26 -10.80 -18.02
C PRO A 396 7.40 -11.59 -19.33
N GLY A 397 6.62 -11.27 -20.37
CA GLY A 397 6.62 -11.99 -21.63
C GLY A 397 6.09 -13.44 -21.54
N TYR A 398 6.66 -14.32 -22.36
CA TYR A 398 6.32 -15.75 -22.39
C TYR A 398 6.68 -16.45 -21.07
N PRO A 399 5.85 -17.39 -20.54
CA PRO A 399 4.63 -17.97 -21.13
C PRO A 399 3.32 -17.24 -20.74
N TYR A 400 3.40 -16.09 -20.08
CA TYR A 400 2.25 -15.45 -19.45
C TYR A 400 1.52 -14.46 -20.38
N GLU A 401 2.20 -13.94 -21.39
CA GLU A 401 1.73 -12.80 -22.20
C GLU A 401 0.33 -12.98 -22.80
N ASP A 402 -0.03 -14.16 -23.32
CA ASP A 402 -1.34 -14.37 -23.95
C ASP A 402 -2.50 -14.14 -22.96
N MET A 403 -2.39 -14.71 -21.76
CA MET A 403 -3.40 -14.54 -20.71
C MET A 403 -3.35 -13.14 -20.11
N LEU A 404 -2.16 -12.57 -19.92
CA LEU A 404 -2.02 -11.20 -19.42
C LEU A 404 -2.63 -10.17 -20.37
N LYS A 405 -2.45 -10.35 -21.69
CA LYS A 405 -3.08 -9.53 -22.72
C LYS A 405 -4.60 -9.65 -22.66
N MET A 406 -5.12 -10.85 -22.43
CA MET A 406 -6.55 -11.07 -22.23
C MET A 406 -7.07 -10.32 -20.99
N TYR A 407 -6.39 -10.39 -19.84
CA TYR A 407 -6.76 -9.64 -18.64
C TYR A 407 -6.73 -8.14 -18.85
N HIS A 408 -5.71 -7.63 -19.54
CA HIS A 408 -5.62 -6.21 -19.89
C HIS A 408 -6.80 -5.76 -20.77
N ASN A 409 -7.19 -6.58 -21.74
CA ASN A 409 -8.35 -6.29 -22.60
C ASN A 409 -9.65 -6.27 -21.79
N ILE A 410 -9.87 -7.25 -20.92
CA ILE A 410 -11.09 -7.32 -20.08
C ILE A 410 -11.12 -6.18 -19.05
N THR A 411 -9.97 -5.84 -18.47
CA THR A 411 -9.83 -4.68 -17.60
C THR A 411 -10.18 -3.40 -18.35
N SER A 412 -9.67 -3.23 -19.57
CA SER A 412 -10.01 -2.08 -20.44
C SER A 412 -11.51 -2.00 -20.70
N LEU A 413 -12.17 -3.11 -21.05
CA LEU A 413 -13.63 -3.17 -21.23
C LEU A 413 -14.40 -2.86 -19.93
N THR A 414 -13.89 -3.32 -18.79
CA THR A 414 -14.46 -3.00 -17.47
C THR A 414 -14.40 -1.50 -17.22
N MET A 415 -13.29 -0.83 -17.53
CA MET A 415 -13.17 0.63 -17.43
C MET A 415 -14.09 1.36 -18.40
N CYS A 416 -14.27 0.83 -19.63
CA CYS A 416 -15.24 1.36 -20.58
C CYS A 416 -16.68 1.29 -20.03
N SER A 417 -17.02 0.21 -19.32
CA SER A 417 -18.37 0.04 -18.74
C SER A 417 -18.75 1.10 -17.72
N TYR A 418 -17.75 1.71 -17.06
CA TYR A 418 -17.96 2.80 -16.09
C TYR A 418 -18.31 4.13 -16.76
N LEU A 419 -17.94 4.31 -18.03
CA LEU A 419 -18.21 5.54 -18.77
C LEU A 419 -19.67 5.64 -19.17
N GLN A 420 -20.28 6.79 -18.90
CA GLN A 420 -21.69 7.07 -19.24
C GLN A 420 -21.97 6.93 -20.74
N HIS A 421 -20.95 7.10 -21.59
CA HIS A 421 -21.04 6.95 -23.03
C HIS A 421 -21.64 5.59 -23.45
N TYR A 422 -21.26 4.50 -22.77
CA TYR A 422 -21.66 3.14 -23.14
C TYR A 422 -22.95 2.65 -22.45
N LYS A 423 -23.45 3.38 -21.45
CA LYS A 423 -24.70 3.07 -20.72
C LYS A 423 -24.80 1.62 -20.22
N VAL A 424 -23.66 1.00 -19.86
CA VAL A 424 -23.64 -0.37 -19.31
C VAL A 424 -24.26 -0.40 -17.91
N PHE A 425 -23.97 0.63 -17.11
CA PHE A 425 -24.57 0.83 -15.80
C PHE A 425 -25.45 2.07 -15.77
N ASN A 426 -26.57 1.97 -15.05
CA ASN A 426 -27.45 3.09 -14.79
C ASN A 426 -26.77 4.10 -13.86
N ARG A 427 -27.27 5.34 -13.87
CA ARG A 427 -26.83 6.40 -12.95
C ARG A 427 -28.04 7.04 -12.28
N THR A 428 -27.88 7.47 -11.04
CA THR A 428 -28.90 8.29 -10.36
C THR A 428 -28.99 9.67 -11.02
N GLY A 429 -30.04 10.44 -10.72
CA GLY A 429 -30.16 11.83 -11.17
C GLY A 429 -28.99 12.74 -10.74
N GLY A 430 -28.30 12.37 -9.65
CA GLY A 430 -27.08 13.04 -9.17
C GLY A 430 -25.77 12.52 -9.78
N GLY A 431 -25.82 11.57 -10.73
CA GLY A 431 -24.64 11.07 -11.46
C GLY A 431 -23.91 9.89 -10.81
N LEU A 432 -24.40 9.35 -9.68
CA LEU A 432 -23.83 8.17 -9.01
C LEU A 432 -24.07 6.92 -9.86
N ILE A 433 -23.01 6.15 -10.16
CA ILE A 433 -23.12 4.88 -10.88
C ILE A 433 -23.81 3.79 -10.04
N GLN A 434 -24.74 3.05 -10.65
CA GLN A 434 -25.52 2.00 -10.00
C GLN A 434 -24.98 0.63 -10.37
N LEU A 435 -24.05 0.12 -9.56
CA LEU A 435 -23.35 -1.15 -9.79
C LEU A 435 -24.06 -2.35 -9.16
N ASN A 436 -24.97 -2.12 -8.21
CA ASN A 436 -25.74 -3.17 -7.53
C ASN A 436 -27.17 -3.33 -8.09
N ASN A 437 -27.41 -3.03 -9.37
CA ASN A 437 -28.73 -3.15 -10.00
C ASN A 437 -29.89 -2.49 -9.21
N GLY A 438 -29.63 -1.36 -8.55
CA GLY A 438 -30.63 -0.64 -7.74
C GLY A 438 -30.91 -1.23 -6.35
N GLN A 439 -30.21 -2.29 -5.95
CA GLN A 439 -30.29 -2.87 -4.60
C GLN A 439 -29.61 -1.96 -3.55
N PRO A 440 -29.89 -2.15 -2.24
CA PRO A 440 -29.27 -1.40 -1.15
C PRO A 440 -27.72 -1.46 -1.16
N GLN A 441 -27.08 -0.59 -0.38
CA GLN A 441 -25.61 -0.54 -0.20
C GLN A 441 -24.81 -0.26 -1.48
N SER A 442 -25.34 0.59 -2.38
CA SER A 442 -24.65 0.89 -3.65
C SER A 442 -23.28 1.56 -3.48
N LEU A 443 -23.02 2.26 -2.38
CA LEU A 443 -21.82 3.10 -2.23
C LEU A 443 -20.51 2.30 -2.13
N GLN A 444 -20.52 1.11 -1.52
CA GLN A 444 -19.31 0.27 -1.44
C GLN A 444 -18.80 -0.13 -2.83
N TYR A 445 -19.72 -0.50 -3.72
CA TYR A 445 -19.39 -0.88 -5.09
C TYR A 445 -18.87 0.32 -5.88
N VAL A 446 -19.45 1.51 -5.64
CA VAL A 446 -19.02 2.76 -6.26
C VAL A 446 -17.61 3.13 -5.84
N ALA A 447 -17.30 3.05 -4.54
CA ALA A 447 -15.97 3.30 -4.02
C ALA A 447 -14.94 2.32 -4.61
N ASN A 448 -15.28 1.03 -4.68
CA ASN A 448 -14.45 0.01 -5.31
C ASN A 448 -14.18 0.30 -6.80
N ALA A 449 -15.21 0.71 -7.55
CA ALA A 449 -15.05 1.07 -8.97
C ALA A 449 -14.19 2.34 -9.14
N ALA A 450 -14.36 3.35 -8.29
CA ALA A 450 -13.53 4.55 -8.29
C ALA A 450 -12.05 4.23 -7.99
N PHE A 451 -11.81 3.33 -7.03
CA PHE A 451 -10.47 2.85 -6.71
C PHE A 451 -9.83 2.11 -7.88
N MET A 452 -10.53 1.14 -8.48
CA MET A 452 -10.02 0.41 -9.65
C MET A 452 -9.75 1.32 -10.86
N ALA A 453 -10.64 2.28 -11.12
CA ALA A 453 -10.46 3.27 -12.18
C ALA A 453 -9.23 4.15 -11.96
N SER A 454 -8.99 4.56 -10.71
CA SER A 454 -7.82 5.36 -10.33
C SER A 454 -6.52 4.56 -10.54
N LEU A 455 -6.48 3.31 -10.09
CA LEU A 455 -5.33 2.43 -10.27
C LEU A 455 -5.00 2.20 -11.75
N PHE A 456 -6.00 1.89 -12.58
CA PHE A 456 -5.75 1.67 -14.00
C PHE A 456 -5.26 2.94 -14.70
N ALA A 457 -5.83 4.10 -14.35
CA ALA A 457 -5.38 5.39 -14.82
C ALA A 457 -3.92 5.66 -14.42
N ASP A 458 -3.54 5.36 -13.19
CA ASP A 458 -2.19 5.56 -12.68
C ASP A 458 -1.19 4.56 -13.29
N TYR A 459 -1.58 3.29 -13.52
CA TYR A 459 -0.74 2.34 -14.26
C TYR A 459 -0.41 2.85 -15.66
N MET A 460 -1.41 3.34 -16.40
CA MET A 460 -1.20 3.92 -17.73
C MET A 460 -0.28 5.15 -17.68
N GLN A 461 -0.47 6.01 -16.67
CA GLN A 461 0.37 7.19 -16.48
C GLN A 461 1.83 6.80 -16.24
N VAL A 462 2.09 5.83 -15.37
CA VAL A 462 3.45 5.37 -15.03
C VAL A 462 4.17 4.79 -16.26
N VAL A 463 3.47 4.05 -17.12
CA VAL A 463 4.08 3.49 -18.34
C VAL A 463 4.10 4.47 -19.53
N GLY A 464 3.62 5.71 -19.36
CA GLY A 464 3.60 6.71 -20.42
C GLY A 464 2.54 6.48 -21.50
N VAL A 465 1.49 5.72 -21.21
CA VAL A 465 0.37 5.49 -22.13
C VAL A 465 -0.70 6.56 -21.91
N PRO A 466 -1.06 7.40 -22.91
CA PRO A 466 -1.89 8.60 -22.70
C PRO A 466 -3.38 8.30 -22.43
N GLY A 467 -3.82 7.05 -22.61
CA GLY A 467 -5.22 6.66 -22.50
C GLY A 467 -5.44 5.24 -23.03
N TRP A 468 -6.70 4.85 -23.19
CA TRP A 468 -7.07 3.54 -23.69
C TRP A 468 -8.22 3.64 -24.68
N SER A 469 -8.37 2.60 -25.51
CA SER A 469 -9.42 2.54 -26.51
C SER A 469 -10.58 1.67 -26.03
N CYS A 470 -11.78 2.20 -26.15
CA CYS A 470 -13.04 1.50 -25.97
C CYS A 470 -13.67 1.26 -27.35
N GLY A 471 -13.33 0.13 -27.98
CA GLY A 471 -13.68 -0.12 -29.38
C GLY A 471 -12.96 0.87 -30.30
N SER A 472 -13.72 1.64 -31.09
CA SER A 472 -13.18 2.66 -31.99
C SER A 472 -12.91 4.01 -31.33
N THR A 473 -13.31 4.21 -30.07
CA THR A 473 -13.22 5.50 -29.38
C THR A 473 -12.03 5.51 -28.41
N PHE A 474 -11.16 6.50 -28.54
CA PHE A 474 -10.05 6.72 -27.62
C PHE A 474 -10.47 7.63 -26.46
N PHE A 475 -10.12 7.23 -25.23
CA PHE A 475 -10.34 8.03 -24.03
C PHE A 475 -9.00 8.38 -23.37
N PRO A 476 -8.74 9.67 -23.04
CA PRO A 476 -7.55 10.04 -22.29
C PRO A 476 -7.63 9.55 -20.85
N ILE A 477 -6.48 9.37 -20.18
CA ILE A 477 -6.41 9.01 -18.74
C ILE A 477 -7.30 9.91 -17.88
N SER A 478 -7.39 11.20 -18.22
CA SER A 478 -8.21 12.18 -17.49
C SER A 478 -9.69 11.81 -17.42
N ALA A 479 -10.21 11.05 -18.39
CA ALA A 479 -11.60 10.57 -18.35
C ALA A 479 -11.86 9.59 -17.19
N LEU A 480 -10.92 8.66 -16.92
CA LEU A 480 -11.03 7.76 -15.75
C LEU A 480 -10.81 8.50 -14.44
N LYS A 481 -9.85 9.41 -14.38
CA LYS A 481 -9.63 10.24 -13.18
C LYS A 481 -10.85 11.10 -12.86
N ALA A 482 -11.49 11.68 -13.88
CA ALA A 482 -12.74 12.43 -13.73
C ALA A 482 -13.89 11.52 -13.27
N PHE A 483 -14.00 10.31 -13.83
CA PHE A 483 -14.96 9.32 -13.35
C PHE A 483 -14.73 9.02 -11.86
N ALA A 484 -13.53 8.61 -11.46
CA ALA A 484 -13.22 8.27 -10.07
C ALA A 484 -13.51 9.44 -9.11
N THR A 485 -13.09 10.65 -9.48
CA THR A 485 -13.33 11.87 -8.70
C THR A 485 -14.83 12.17 -8.56
N SER A 486 -15.61 11.98 -9.62
CA SER A 486 -17.07 12.20 -9.59
C SER A 486 -17.82 11.21 -8.71
N GLN A 487 -17.25 10.03 -8.45
CA GLN A 487 -17.85 8.99 -7.62
C GLN A 487 -17.46 9.11 -6.15
N VAL A 488 -16.39 9.85 -5.84
CA VAL A 488 -15.98 10.22 -4.46
C VAL A 488 -15.83 11.75 -4.35
N PRO A 489 -16.92 12.54 -4.55
CA PRO A 489 -16.87 13.98 -4.36
C PRO A 489 -16.87 14.26 -2.84
N SER A 490 -15.85 14.98 -2.35
CA SER A 490 -15.73 15.28 -0.92
C SER A 490 -16.77 16.33 -0.47
N PRO A 491 -17.38 16.26 0.75
CA PRO A 491 -16.71 16.01 2.05
C PRO A 491 -17.21 14.89 2.97
N PHE A 492 -18.23 14.07 2.64
CA PHE A 492 -18.79 13.11 3.63
C PHE A 492 -19.21 11.73 3.08
N SER A 493 -18.70 11.30 1.92
CA SER A 493 -19.06 10.01 1.32
C SER A 493 -17.91 9.02 1.35
N LEU A 494 -17.50 8.54 2.53
CA LEU A 494 -16.61 7.37 2.69
C LEU A 494 -16.88 6.73 4.06
N LEU A 495 -18.00 6.03 4.17
CA LEU A 495 -18.31 5.10 5.26
C LEU A 495 -19.08 3.91 4.69
N VAL A 496 -18.45 3.12 3.82
CA VAL A 496 -18.85 1.71 3.61
C VAL A 496 -17.61 0.95 3.13
N PHE A 497 -17.00 0.16 4.00
CA PHE A 497 -16.13 -0.97 3.68
C PHE A 497 -16.58 -2.16 4.48
#